data_AF-A0A7W0QY15-F1
#
_entry.id   AF-A0A7W0QY15-F1
#
_cell.length_a   1.000
_cell.length_b   1.000
_cell.length_c   1.000
_cell.angle_alpha   90.00
_cell.angle_beta   90.00
_cell.angle_gamma   90.00
#
_symmetry.space_group_name_H-M   'P 1'
#
loop_
_entity.id
_entity.type
_entity.pdbx_description
1 polymer ?
#
loop_
_entity_poly.entity_id
_entity_poly.type
_entity_poly.pdbx_seq_one_letter_code
_entity_poly.pdbx_strand_id
1 'polypeptide(L)'
;MLHASCDLVDQPSASLWAAVPTYVSGAPSPKATLALVERSVTLLGLDLSTIDLQIATAAYERQIDELVAADEDTAAYVAGLEEAADDEPDDDEDQLDALAASDPSELVEEVERFLRGD
;
A
#
# COMPACT_ATOMS: atom_id res chain seq x y z
N MET A 1 11.84 -3.83 -13.07
CA MET A 1 13.11 -3.67 -13.83
C MET A 1 13.97 -2.55 -13.29
N LEU A 2 13.47 -1.31 -13.13
CA LEU A 2 14.29 -0.14 -12.73
C LEU A 2 14.95 -0.28 -11.34
N HIS A 3 14.21 -0.68 -10.30
CA HIS A 3 14.74 -0.89 -8.95
C HIS A 3 15.85 -1.97 -8.92
N ALA A 4 15.60 -3.12 -9.55
CA ALA A 4 16.58 -4.19 -9.70
C ALA A 4 17.84 -3.74 -10.48
N SER A 5 17.71 -2.82 -11.45
CA SER A 5 18.87 -2.26 -12.15
C SER A 5 19.68 -1.29 -11.29
N CYS A 6 19.06 -0.56 -10.37
CA CYS A 6 19.77 0.31 -9.42
C CYS A 6 20.63 -0.52 -8.45
N ASP A 7 20.12 -1.66 -8.01
CA ASP A 7 20.84 -2.60 -7.14
C ASP A 7 22.12 -3.14 -7.81
N LEU A 8 22.05 -3.50 -9.10
CA LEU A 8 23.20 -3.96 -9.88
C LEU A 8 24.34 -2.93 -10.02
N VAL A 9 24.05 -1.64 -9.82
CA VAL A 9 25.06 -0.57 -9.88
C VAL A 9 25.32 0.07 -8.51
N ASP A 10 24.90 -0.60 -7.43
CA ASP A 10 25.11 -0.19 -6.04
C ASP A 10 24.56 1.23 -5.76
N GLN A 11 23.45 1.58 -6.43
CA GLN A 11 22.81 2.88 -6.29
C GLN A 11 21.60 2.78 -5.35
N PRO A 12 21.56 3.57 -4.26
CA PRO A 12 20.42 3.57 -3.35
C PRO A 12 19.12 3.86 -4.09
N SER A 13 18.11 3.02 -3.88
CA SER A 13 16.79 3.19 -4.48
C SER A 13 15.70 2.71 -3.53
N ALA A 14 14.51 3.29 -3.67
CA ALA A 14 13.33 2.93 -2.91
C ALA A 14 12.12 2.85 -3.86
N SER A 15 11.16 1.99 -3.53
CA SER A 15 9.86 1.93 -4.20
C SER A 15 8.76 2.11 -3.15
N LEU A 16 7.72 2.86 -3.50
CA LEU A 16 6.60 3.19 -2.63
C LEU A 16 5.31 2.81 -3.34
N TRP A 17 4.40 2.20 -2.59
CA TRP A 17 3.11 1.74 -3.06
C TRP A 17 2.04 2.19 -2.08
N ALA A 18 0.83 2.43 -2.58
CA ALA A 18 -0.33 2.76 -1.75
C ALA A 18 -1.52 1.92 -2.23
N ALA A 19 -2.19 1.26 -1.29
CA ALA A 19 -3.39 0.50 -1.57
C ALA A 19 -4.54 1.46 -1.93
N VAL A 20 -5.30 1.11 -2.99
CA VAL A 20 -6.47 1.88 -3.43
C VAL A 20 -7.66 0.91 -3.54
N PRO A 21 -8.81 1.21 -2.90
CA PRO A 21 -9.97 0.33 -3.00
C PRO A 21 -10.48 0.23 -4.44
N THR A 22 -10.78 -1.00 -4.88
CA THR A 22 -11.17 -1.31 -6.26
C THR A 22 -12.59 -0.89 -6.60
N TYR A 23 -13.46 -0.73 -5.59
CA TYR A 23 -14.84 -0.27 -5.75
C TYR A 23 -14.94 1.21 -6.14
N VAL A 24 -13.86 1.98 -5.98
CA VAL A 24 -13.77 3.36 -6.48
C VAL A 24 -13.10 3.38 -7.85
N SER A 25 -13.87 3.04 -8.89
CA SER A 25 -13.34 2.98 -10.26
C SER A 25 -13.37 4.35 -10.96
N GLY A 26 -12.23 4.79 -11.48
CA GLY A 26 -12.14 5.81 -12.54
C GLY A 26 -11.50 7.17 -12.17
N ALA A 27 -11.38 7.52 -10.90
CA ALA A 27 -10.75 8.78 -10.47
C ALA A 27 -9.39 8.55 -9.78
N PRO A 28 -8.37 9.40 -10.00
CA PRO A 28 -7.14 9.35 -9.23
C PRO A 28 -7.44 9.55 -7.74
N SER A 29 -6.97 8.65 -6.87
CA SER A 29 -7.18 8.76 -5.42
C SER A 29 -6.26 9.84 -4.83
N PRO A 30 -6.80 10.97 -4.35
CA PRO A 30 -6.01 12.01 -3.71
C PRO A 30 -5.41 11.50 -2.39
N LYS A 31 -6.13 10.60 -1.70
CA LYS A 31 -5.68 9.93 -0.47
C LYS A 31 -4.40 9.12 -0.70
N ALA A 32 -4.39 8.28 -1.72
CA ALA A 32 -3.19 7.49 -2.07
C ALA A 32 -2.04 8.39 -2.51
N THR A 33 -2.35 9.46 -3.26
CA THR A 33 -1.35 10.45 -3.67
C THR A 33 -0.74 11.17 -2.45
N LEU A 34 -1.57 11.57 -1.49
CA LEU A 34 -1.15 12.22 -0.25
C LEU A 34 -0.18 11.35 0.54
N ALA A 35 -0.54 10.09 0.78
CA ALA A 35 0.30 9.14 1.51
C ALA A 35 1.68 8.95 0.84
N LEU A 36 1.71 8.79 -0.48
CA LEU A 36 2.96 8.65 -1.23
C LEU A 36 3.82 9.91 -1.17
N VAL A 37 3.21 11.10 -1.27
CA VAL A 37 3.92 12.38 -1.18
C VAL A 37 4.50 12.57 0.21
N GLU A 38 3.71 12.39 1.26
CA GLU A 38 4.15 12.55 2.65
C GLU A 38 5.30 11.58 2.99
N ARG A 39 5.21 10.31 2.56
CA ARG A 39 6.29 9.35 2.75
C ARG A 39 7.54 9.70 1.95
N SER A 40 7.39 10.16 0.71
CA SER A 40 8.51 10.60 -0.14
C SER A 40 9.23 11.81 0.45
N VAL A 41 8.47 12.81 0.91
CA VAL A 41 8.99 14.03 1.57
C VAL A 41 9.78 13.66 2.81
N THR A 42 9.24 12.75 3.64
CA THR A 42 9.90 12.24 4.84
C THR A 42 11.21 11.52 4.50
N LEU A 43 11.20 10.62 3.52
CA LEU A 43 12.40 9.88 3.08
C LEU A 43 13.50 10.80 2.52
N LEU A 44 13.10 11.87 1.84
CA LEU A 44 14.03 12.85 1.27
C LEU A 44 14.46 13.94 2.26
N GLY A 45 13.89 13.97 3.47
CA GLY A 45 14.14 15.01 4.48
C GLY A 45 13.73 16.40 4.01
N LEU A 46 12.69 16.50 3.19
CA LEU A 46 12.18 17.76 2.65
C LEU A 46 11.05 18.32 3.53
N ASP A 47 10.75 19.61 3.35
CA ASP A 47 9.55 20.25 3.89
C ASP A 47 8.71 20.75 2.70
N LEU A 48 7.53 20.16 2.53
CA LEU A 48 6.61 20.44 1.43
C LEU A 48 5.19 20.56 1.99
N SER A 49 4.51 21.65 1.64
CA SER A 49 3.11 21.83 2.00
C SER A 49 2.22 20.91 1.17
N THR A 50 1.39 20.13 1.84
CA THR A 50 0.42 19.21 1.22
C THR A 50 -1.03 19.67 1.41
N ILE A 51 -1.25 20.94 1.79
CA ILE A 51 -2.58 21.47 2.18
C ILE A 51 -3.65 21.21 1.11
N ASP A 52 -3.38 21.56 -0.16
CA ASP A 52 -4.36 21.36 -1.25
C ASP A 52 -4.70 19.88 -1.44
N LEU A 53 -3.72 19.01 -1.24
CA LEU A 53 -3.87 17.57 -1.36
C LEU A 53 -4.65 16.98 -0.17
N GLN A 54 -4.45 17.52 1.04
CA GLN A 54 -5.25 17.20 2.23
C GLN A 54 -6.72 17.62 2.04
N ILE A 55 -6.96 18.80 1.47
CA ILE A 55 -8.32 19.26 1.15
C ILE A 55 -8.97 18.34 0.12
N ALA A 56 -8.24 17.97 -0.94
CA ALA A 56 -8.74 17.05 -1.95
C ALA A 56 -9.04 15.66 -1.39
N THR A 57 -8.20 15.14 -0.48
CA THR A 57 -8.44 13.87 0.23
C THR A 57 -9.72 13.93 1.06
N ALA A 58 -9.92 14.98 1.86
CA ALA A 58 -11.12 15.12 2.68
C ALA A 58 -12.41 15.28 1.85
N ALA A 59 -12.33 15.92 0.68
CA ALA A 59 -13.46 16.00 -0.24
C ALA A 59 -13.77 14.66 -0.90
N TYR A 60 -12.73 13.91 -1.29
CA TYR A 60 -12.85 12.58 -1.85
C TYR A 60 -13.47 11.59 -0.87
N GLU A 61 -13.00 11.54 0.37
CA GLU A 61 -13.53 10.62 1.40
C GLU A 61 -15.03 10.81 1.60
N ARG A 62 -15.49 12.06 1.75
CA ARG A 62 -16.92 12.37 1.86
C ARG A 62 -17.72 11.87 0.66
N GLN A 63 -17.19 12.02 -0.55
CA GLN A 63 -17.85 11.53 -1.76
C GLN A 63 -17.94 10.01 -1.77
N ILE A 64 -16.92 9.30 -1.30
CA ILE A 64 -16.93 7.84 -1.20
C ILE A 64 -17.94 7.40 -0.14
N ASP A 65 -17.94 8.02 1.04
CA ASP A 65 -18.89 7.71 2.11
C ASP A 65 -20.34 7.88 1.63
N GLU A 66 -20.63 8.95 0.88
CA GLU A 66 -21.95 9.19 0.29
C GLU A 66 -22.34 8.11 -0.74
N LEU A 67 -21.39 7.66 -1.58
CA LEU A 67 -21.63 6.60 -2.56
C LEU A 67 -21.87 5.25 -1.90
N VAL A 68 -21.07 4.92 -0.89
CA VAL A 68 -21.20 3.68 -0.12
C VAL A 68 -22.52 3.67 0.65
N ALA A 69 -22.89 4.78 1.29
CA ALA A 69 -24.15 4.89 2.03
C ALA A 69 -25.40 4.83 1.14
N ALA A 70 -25.28 5.16 -0.15
CA ALA A 70 -26.39 5.09 -1.10
C ALA A 70 -26.69 3.66 -1.60
N ASP A 71 -25.77 2.70 -1.39
CA ASP A 71 -25.87 1.33 -1.86
C ASP A 71 -25.66 0.36 -0.68
N GLU A 72 -26.75 -0.24 -0.20
CA GLU A 72 -26.77 -1.10 0.99
C GLU A 72 -25.91 -2.38 0.81
N ASP A 73 -25.79 -2.89 -0.42
CA ASP A 73 -24.94 -4.04 -0.73
C ASP A 73 -23.45 -3.65 -0.68
N THR A 74 -23.11 -2.45 -1.17
CA THR A 74 -21.76 -1.89 -1.11
C THR A 74 -21.36 -1.55 0.34
N ALA A 75 -22.28 -1.01 1.14
CA ALA A 75 -22.05 -0.73 2.56
C ALA A 75 -21.76 -2.02 3.35
N ALA A 76 -22.54 -3.08 3.13
CA ALA A 76 -22.28 -4.38 3.76
C ALA A 76 -20.94 -4.99 3.32
N TYR A 77 -20.55 -4.80 2.06
CA TYR A 77 -19.25 -5.24 1.56
C TYR A 77 -18.08 -4.48 2.19
N VAL A 78 -18.17 -3.15 2.28
CA VAL A 78 -17.13 -2.31 2.92
C VAL A 78 -16.97 -2.66 4.39
N ALA A 79 -18.07 -2.84 5.14
CA ALA A 79 -18.01 -3.23 6.54
C ALA A 79 -17.27 -4.57 6.74
N GLY A 80 -17.49 -5.54 5.84
CA GLY A 80 -16.75 -6.81 5.89
C GLY A 80 -15.25 -6.67 5.57
N LEU A 81 -14.87 -5.73 4.70
CA LEU A 81 -13.46 -5.43 4.42
C LEU A 81 -12.78 -4.73 5.60
N GLU A 82 -13.48 -3.82 6.27
CA GLU A 82 -12.96 -3.11 7.46
C GLU A 82 -12.74 -4.08 8.63
N GLU A 83 -13.69 -4.97 8.90
CA GLU A 83 -13.53 -5.96 9.97
C GLU A 83 -12.38 -6.94 9.66
N ALA A 84 -12.20 -7.34 8.40
CA ALA A 84 -11.06 -8.16 8.01
C ALA A 84 -9.72 -7.43 8.14
N ALA A 85 -9.68 -6.12 7.86
CA ALA A 85 -8.46 -5.32 7.98
C ALA A 85 -8.11 -5.02 9.44
N ASP A 86 -9.11 -4.81 10.32
CA ASP A 86 -8.91 -4.62 11.75
C ASP A 86 -8.48 -5.90 12.48
N ASP A 87 -8.86 -7.08 11.95
CA ASP A 87 -8.46 -8.40 12.47
C ASP A 87 -7.06 -8.84 12.00
N GLU A 88 -6.51 -8.24 10.94
CA GLU A 88 -5.10 -8.40 10.59
C GLU A 88 -4.25 -7.60 11.59
N PRO A 89 -3.38 -8.23 12.40
CA PRO A 89 -2.44 -7.48 13.21
C PRO A 89 -1.55 -6.62 12.30
N ASP A 90 -1.17 -5.42 12.74
CA ASP A 90 -0.08 -4.59 12.18
C ASP A 90 1.27 -5.35 12.32
N ASP A 91 1.37 -6.55 11.75
CA ASP A 91 2.53 -7.46 11.79
C ASP A 91 3.52 -7.14 10.65
N ASP A 92 3.25 -6.11 9.83
CA ASP A 92 4.10 -5.75 8.69
C ASP A 92 5.54 -5.40 9.11
N GLU A 93 5.74 -4.74 10.26
CA GLU A 93 7.09 -4.45 10.77
C GLU A 93 7.81 -5.73 11.26
N ASP A 94 7.10 -6.61 11.95
CA ASP A 94 7.65 -7.88 12.47
C ASP A 94 7.93 -8.89 11.35
N GLN A 95 7.13 -8.89 10.29
CA GLN A 95 7.29 -9.76 9.13
C GLN A 95 8.44 -9.31 8.24
N LEU A 96 8.67 -8.00 8.08
CA LEU A 96 9.83 -7.46 7.37
C LEU A 96 11.15 -7.75 8.12
N ASP A 97 11.18 -7.64 9.45
CA ASP A 97 12.34 -8.02 10.25
C ASP A 97 12.57 -9.54 10.22
N ALA A 98 11.51 -10.35 10.23
CA ALA A 98 11.62 -11.80 10.07
C ALA A 98 12.14 -12.20 8.68
N LEU A 99 11.73 -11.50 7.62
CA LEU A 99 12.21 -11.69 6.26
C LEU A 99 13.65 -11.18 6.06
N ALA A 100 14.06 -10.12 6.78
CA ALA A 100 15.44 -9.64 6.78
C ALA A 100 16.38 -10.56 7.57
N ALA A 101 15.84 -11.29 8.56
CA ALA A 101 16.56 -12.28 9.36
C ALA A 101 16.59 -13.69 8.75
N SER A 102 15.75 -13.98 7.74
CA SER A 102 15.72 -15.28 7.08
C SER A 102 16.78 -15.41 6.00
N ASP A 103 17.27 -16.63 5.77
CA ASP A 103 18.26 -16.88 4.73
C ASP A 103 17.57 -16.91 3.35
N PRO A 104 17.98 -16.07 2.37
CA PRO A 104 17.34 -15.99 1.06
C PRO A 104 17.32 -17.31 0.29
N SER A 105 18.20 -18.26 0.60
CA SER A 105 18.24 -19.58 -0.05
C SER A 105 17.05 -20.46 0.35
N GLU A 106 16.52 -20.33 1.56
CA GLU A 106 15.35 -21.10 2.02
C GLU A 106 14.08 -20.74 1.25
N LEU A 107 13.90 -19.44 0.96
CA LEU A 107 12.82 -18.92 0.13
C LEU A 107 12.91 -19.41 -1.32
N VAL A 108 14.12 -19.51 -1.88
CA VAL A 108 14.34 -20.04 -3.23
C VAL A 108 13.98 -21.53 -3.28
N GLU A 109 14.37 -22.31 -2.28
CA GLU A 109 14.02 -23.74 -2.20
C GLU A 109 12.51 -23.97 -2.06
N GLU A 110 11.80 -23.09 -1.34
CA GLU A 110 10.35 -23.15 -1.21
C GLU A 110 9.65 -22.87 -2.54
N VAL A 111 10.04 -21.82 -3.25
CA VAL A 111 9.49 -21.49 -4.57
C VAL A 111 9.79 -22.60 -5.57
N GLU A 112 11.00 -23.16 -5.56
CA GLU A 112 11.35 -24.29 -6.42
C GLU A 112 10.54 -25.56 -6.11
N ARG A 113 10.21 -25.81 -4.84
CA ARG A 113 9.34 -26.91 -4.42
C ARG A 113 7.91 -26.70 -4.91
N PHE A 114 7.37 -25.50 -4.73
CA PHE A 114 6.03 -25.12 -5.19
C PHE A 114 5.89 -25.25 -6.72
N LEU A 115 6.91 -24.86 -7.48
CA LEU A 115 6.92 -24.99 -8.94
C LEU A 115 7.17 -26.43 -9.44
N ARG A 116 7.76 -27.29 -8.60
CA ARG A 116 7.89 -28.74 -8.87
C ARG A 116 6.61 -29.52 -8.58
N GLY A 117 5.68 -28.96 -7.81
CA GLY A 117 4.37 -29.54 -7.56
C GLY A 117 4.36 -30.75 -6.61
N ASP A 118 5.29 -30.81 -5.65
CA ASP A 118 5.14 -31.64 -4.44
C ASP A 118 4.34 -30.88 -3.37
#